data_AF-A0A7V2JDU3-F1
#
_entry.id   AF-A0A7V2JDU3-F1
#
_cell.length_a   1.000
_cell.length_b   1.000
_cell.length_c   1.000
_cell.angle_alpha   90.00
_cell.angle_beta   90.00
_cell.angle_gamma   90.00
#
_symmetry.space_group_name_H-M   'P 1'
#
loop_
_entity.id
_entity.type
_entity.pdbx_description
1 polymer ?
#
loop_
_entity_poly.entity_id
_entity_poly.type
_entity_poly.pdbx_seq_one_letter_code
_entity_poly.pdbx_strand_id
1 'polypeptide(L)' 'MKLVKELEGYGGTVVTIGEKAGSKYHINLDYEMPFDGIDSFIRVLPIHVMGLKLAELKGVDVDKPRNLSKVVIID' A
#
# COMPACT_ATOMS: atom_id res chain seq x y z
N MET A 1 -10.71 -12.56 12.40
CA MET A 1 -9.33 -12.13 12.71
C MET A 1 -9.32 -11.33 14.01
N LYS A 2 -8.62 -11.80 15.05
CA LYS A 2 -8.57 -11.12 16.37
C LYS A 2 -7.95 -9.71 16.26
N LEU A 3 -6.88 -9.59 15.49
CA LEU A 3 -6.12 -8.34 15.32
C LEU A 3 -6.92 -7.21 14.65
N VAL A 4 -7.69 -7.51 13.59
CA VAL A 4 -8.49 -6.48 12.90
C VAL A 4 -9.51 -5.87 13.84
N LYS A 5 -10.24 -6.71 14.59
CA LYS A 5 -11.24 -6.26 15.56
C LYS A 5 -10.62 -5.45 16.70
N GLU A 6 -9.40 -5.77 17.10
CA GLU A 6 -8.66 -5.04 18.14
C GLU A 6 -8.26 -3.64 17.66
N LEU A 7 -7.67 -3.54 16.46
CA LEU A 7 -7.30 -2.26 15.85
C LEU A 7 -8.52 -1.37 15.55
N GLU A 8 -9.60 -1.97 15.05
CA GLU A 8 -10.89 -1.27 14.88
C GLU A 8 -11.49 -0.85 16.23
N GLY A 9 -11.31 -1.66 17.29
CA GLY A 9 -11.71 -1.34 18.66
C GLY A 9 -10.98 -0.13 19.24
N TYR A 10 -9.76 0.17 18.78
CA TYR A 10 -9.04 1.40 19.10
C TYR A 10 -9.44 2.60 18.24
N GLY A 11 -10.43 2.45 17.35
CA GLY A 11 -10.86 3.48 16.41
C GLY A 11 -10.01 3.55 15.13
N GLY A 12 -9.11 2.59 14.91
CA GLY A 12 -8.31 2.49 13.70
C GLY A 12 -9.15 2.08 12.49
N THR A 13 -8.86 2.67 11.33
CA THR A 13 -9.38 2.18 10.05
C THR A 13 -8.40 1.18 9.46
N VAL A 14 -8.82 -0.08 9.30
CA VAL A 14 -7.95 -1.17 8.84
C VAL A 14 -8.19 -1.49 7.37
N VAL A 15 -7.13 -1.38 6.56
CA VAL A 15 -7.12 -1.84 5.16
C VAL A 15 -6.40 -3.19 5.10
N THR A 16 -7.04 -4.21 4.55
CA THR A 16 -6.43 -5.54 4.37
C THR A 16 -6.13 -5.81 2.90
N ILE A 17 -4.98 -6.39 2.62
CA ILE A 17 -4.53 -6.73 1.26
C ILE A 17 -4.23 -8.22 1.22
N GLY A 18 -4.86 -8.95 0.31
CA GLY A 18 -4.66 -10.39 0.15
C GLY A 18 -5.87 -11.09 -0.45
N GLU A 19 -5.84 -12.42 -0.49
CA GLU A 19 -6.89 -13.25 -1.10
C GLU A 19 -8.20 -13.26 -0.27
N LYS A 20 -8.08 -13.15 1.05
CA LYS A 20 -9.21 -13.26 1.97
C LYS A 20 -9.58 -11.91 2.57
N ALA A 21 -10.85 -11.55 2.49
CA ALA A 21 -11.39 -10.34 3.09
C ALA A 21 -11.23 -10.38 4.63
N GLY A 22 -10.39 -9.48 5.14
CA GLY A 22 -10.06 -9.41 6.57
C GLY A 22 -10.67 -8.21 7.29
N SER A 23 -11.08 -7.16 6.58
CA SER A 23 -11.65 -5.92 7.12
C SER A 23 -12.69 -5.33 6.17
N LYS A 24 -13.38 -4.26 6.60
CA LYS A 24 -14.35 -3.52 5.76
C LYS A 24 -13.73 -2.98 4.47
N TYR A 25 -12.49 -2.53 4.54
CA TYR A 25 -11.74 -2.04 3.39
C TYR A 25 -10.72 -3.10 2.97
N HIS A 26 -11.04 -3.83 1.92
CA HIS A 26 -10.22 -4.96 1.47
C HIS A 26 -9.81 -4.80 0.01
N ILE A 27 -8.53 -5.03 -0.27
CA ILE A 27 -7.97 -5.11 -1.61
C ILE A 27 -7.70 -6.58 -1.91
N ASN A 28 -8.54 -7.16 -2.77
CA ASN A 28 -8.36 -8.54 -3.19
C ASN A 28 -7.16 -8.64 -4.15
N LEU A 29 -6.22 -9.52 -3.81
CA LEU A 29 -5.13 -9.94 -4.68
C LEU A 29 -5.34 -11.41 -5.04
N ASP A 30 -6.40 -11.67 -5.81
CA ASP A 30 -6.67 -12.97 -6.40
C ASP A 30 -5.99 -13.03 -7.76
N TYR A 31 -4.66 -13.15 -7.73
CA TYR A 31 -3.86 -13.26 -8.93
C TYR A 31 -3.01 -14.53 -8.85
N GLU A 32 -3.42 -15.56 -9.57
CA GLU A 32 -2.64 -16.78 -9.74
C GLU A 32 -1.41 -16.47 -10.60
N MET A 33 -0.25 -16.37 -9.95
CA MET A 33 1.02 -16.18 -10.64
C MET A 33 1.58 -17.53 -11.10
N PRO A 34 2.00 -17.67 -12.37
CA PRO A 34 2.66 -18.87 -12.84
C PRO A 34 4.10 -19.04 -12.32
N PHE A 35 4.61 -18.09 -11.52
CA PHE A 35 5.97 -18.08 -11.01
C PHE A 35 6.03 -17.62 -9.54
N ASP A 36 6.50 -18.50 -8.65
CA ASP A 36 6.61 -18.30 -7.20
C ASP A 36 7.44 -17.06 -6.77
N GLY A 37 8.27 -16.52 -7.65
CA GLY A 37 9.17 -15.39 -7.34
C GLY A 37 8.59 -13.98 -7.58
N ILE A 38 7.51 -13.85 -8.34
CA ILE A 38 6.98 -12.52 -8.76
C ILE A 38 5.84 -12.04 -7.83
N ASP A 39 5.33 -12.90 -6.95
CA ASP A 39 4.25 -12.60 -6.01
C ASP A 39 4.51 -11.33 -5.17
N SER A 40 5.75 -11.15 -4.68
CA SER A 40 6.12 -9.96 -3.89
C SER A 40 6.04 -8.64 -4.68
N PHE A 41 6.32 -8.66 -5.98
CA PHE A 41 6.25 -7.47 -6.83
C PHE A 41 4.81 -7.02 -7.10
N ILE A 42 3.88 -7.97 -7.22
CA ILE A 42 2.47 -7.63 -7.45
C ILE A 42 1.83 -7.12 -6.15
N ARG A 43 2.20 -7.70 -5.01
CA ARG A 43 1.68 -7.28 -3.70
C ARG A 43 1.98 -5.82 -3.36
N VAL A 44 3.02 -5.22 -3.93
CA VAL A 44 3.33 -3.80 -3.69
C VAL A 44 2.53 -2.85 -4.59
N LEU A 45 1.93 -3.31 -5.70
CA LEU A 45 1.22 -2.43 -6.64
C LEU A 45 0.06 -1.64 -6.00
N PRO A 46 -0.83 -2.26 -5.19
CA PRO A 46 -1.90 -1.51 -4.54
C PRO A 46 -1.37 -0.40 -3.64
N ILE A 47 -0.21 -0.62 -3.00
CA ILE A 47 0.42 0.35 -2.10
C ILE A 47 0.96 1.55 -2.91
N HIS A 48 1.60 1.30 -4.06
CA HIS A 48 2.05 2.37 -4.95
C HIS A 48 0.88 3.21 -5.48
N VAL A 49 -0.20 2.56 -5.93
CA VAL A 49 -1.39 3.25 -6.43
C VAL A 49 -2.07 4.07 -5.34
N MET A 50 -2.17 3.55 -4.12
CA MET A 50 -2.67 4.33 -2.97
C MET A 50 -1.81 5.57 -2.72
N GLY A 51 -0.47 5.43 -2.74
CA GLY A 51 0.44 6.56 -2.56
C GLY A 51 0.24 7.64 -3.62
N LEU A 52 0.14 7.24 -4.89
CA LEU A 52 -0.10 8.14 -6.02
C LEU A 52 -1.44 8.88 -5.87
N LYS A 53 -2.52 8.15 -5.60
CA LYS A 53 -3.86 8.75 -5.41
C LYS A 53 -3.91 9.70 -4.23
N LEU A 54 -3.22 9.36 -3.13
CA LEU A 54 -3.12 10.25 -1.97
C LEU A 54 -2.33 11.51 -2.30
N ALA A 55 -1.28 11.41 -3.11
CA ALA A 55 -0.51 12.56 -3.54
C ALA A 55 -1.32 13.49 -4.45
N GLU A 56 -2.06 12.94 -5.41
CA GLU A 56 -3.02 13.68 -6.25
C GLU A 56 -4.05 14.44 -5.39
N LEU A 57 -4.69 13.75 -4.43
CA LEU A 57 -5.68 14.35 -3.53
C LEU A 57 -5.10 15.47 -2.66
N LYS A 58 -3.83 15.35 -2.27
CA LYS A 58 -3.13 16.37 -1.47
C LYS A 58 -2.51 17.48 -2.31
N GLY A 59 -2.51 17.36 -3.64
CA GLY A 59 -1.88 18.31 -4.54
C GLY A 59 -0.36 18.46 -4.31
N VAL A 60 0.33 17.36 -3.95
CA VAL A 60 1.79 17.37 -3.74
C VAL A 60 2.53 16.89 -4.97
N ASP A 61 3.77 17.37 -5.16
CA ASP A 61 4.63 16.97 -6.27
C ASP A 61 5.10 15.52 -6.09
N VAL A 62 4.61 14.65 -6.97
CA VAL A 62 4.92 13.22 -6.97
C VAL A 62 6.27 12.91 -7.62
N ASP A 63 6.70 13.73 -8.58
CA ASP A 63 7.96 13.52 -9.31
C ASP A 63 9.15 14.06 -8.52
N LYS A 64 8.93 15.12 -7.72
CA LYS A 64 9.94 15.74 -6.86
C LYS A 64 9.39 15.99 -5.46
N PRO A 65 9.26 14.94 -4.62
CA PRO A 65 8.80 15.11 -3.26
C PRO A 65 9.76 16.02 -2.48
N ARG A 66 9.19 16.88 -1.63
CA ARG A 66 9.95 17.84 -0.82
C ARG A 66 11.03 17.13 0.00
N ASN A 67 12.24 17.69 0.02
CA ASN A 67 13.42 17.19 0.75
C ASN A 67 14.02 15.88 0.20
N LEU A 68 13.56 15.37 -0.95
CA LEU A 68 14.15 14.20 -1.57
C LEU A 68 15.01 14.60 -2.78
N SER A 69 16.14 13.91 -2.92
CA SER A 69 16.89 13.83 -4.16
C SER A 69 16.83 12.40 -4.65
N LYS A 70 16.88 12.20 -5.97
CA LYS A 70 17.00 10.86 -6.56
C LYS A 70 18.31 10.18 -6.14
N VAL A 71 19.37 10.94 -5.97
CA VAL A 71 20.70 10.48 -5.54
C VAL A 71 21.26 11.49 -4.54
N VAL A 72 21.71 11.01 -3.39
CA VAL A 72 22.36 11.84 -2.36
C VAL A 72 23.86 11.80 -2.61
N ILE A 73 24.44 12.95 -2.94
CA ILE A 73 25.89 13.15 -3.08
C ILE A 73 26.31 14.06 -1.93
N ILE A 74 27.37 13.68 -1.22
CA ILE A 74 27.95 14.44 -0.12
C ILE A 74 29.38 14.78 -0.56
N ASP A 75 29.66 16.07 -0.70
CA ASP A 75 31.00 16.60 -0.99
C ASP A 75 31.73 16.98 0.31
#